data_AF-X1VLM6-F1
#
_entry.id   AF-X1VLM6-F1
#
_cell.length_a   1.000
_cell.length_b   1.000
_cell.length_c   1.000
_cell.angle_alpha   90.00
_cell.angle_beta   90.00
_cell.angle_gamma   90.00
#
_symmetry.space_group_name_H-M   'P 1'
#
loop_
_entity.id
_entity.type
_entity.pdbx_description
1 polymer ?
#
loop_
_entity_poly.entity_id
_entity_poly.type
_entity_poly.pdbx_seq_one_letter_code
_entity_poly.pdbx_strand_id
1 'polypeptide(L)' 'PGNIPAGTTSDEIICLTDLLGTCAAIVGAKLPDNAGEDSYNILPALLGQNLNKPVREAIVHHSGSSIFSIRRGQ' A
#
# COMPACT_ATOMS: atom_id res chain seq x y z
N PRO A 1 10.80 11.90 10.36
CA PRO A 1 11.94 11.07 10.82
C PRO A 1 11.66 10.52 12.22
N GLY A 2 12.19 9.34 12.58
CA GLY A 2 12.02 8.76 13.93
C GLY A 2 10.73 7.94 14.17
N ASN A 3 9.88 7.78 13.16
CA ASN A 3 8.66 6.95 13.27
C ASN A 3 8.82 5.58 12.60
N ILE A 4 9.46 5.54 11.43
CA ILE A 4 9.80 4.31 10.73
C ILE A 4 11.09 3.76 11.35
N PRO A 5 11.11 2.49 11.81
CA PRO A 5 12.33 1.88 12.35
C PRO A 5 13.48 1.93 11.34
N ALA A 6 14.64 2.39 11.79
CA ALA A 6 15.80 2.51 10.90
C ALA A 6 16.37 1.13 10.56
N GLY A 7 16.74 0.93 9.29
CA GLY A 7 17.42 -0.30 8.85
C GLY A 7 16.54 -1.55 8.81
N THR A 8 15.21 -1.42 8.85
CA THR A 8 14.29 -2.56 8.75
C THR A 8 13.83 -2.82 7.33
N THR A 9 13.39 -4.05 7.08
CA THR A 9 12.78 -4.50 5.82
C THR A 9 11.33 -4.93 6.05
N SER A 10 10.53 -4.95 4.98
CA SER A 10 9.16 -5.47 4.99
C SER A 10 8.91 -6.21 3.68
N ASP A 11 8.30 -7.39 3.77
CA ASP A 11 7.94 -8.23 2.62
C ASP A 11 6.51 -7.95 2.11
N GLU A 12 5.83 -6.95 2.67
CA GLU A 12 4.49 -6.57 2.23
C GLU A 12 4.49 -6.10 0.78
N ILE A 13 3.55 -6.65 0.00
CA ILE A 13 3.35 -6.25 -1.39
C ILE A 13 2.63 -4.89 -1.43
N ILE A 14 3.35 -3.86 -1.85
CA ILE A 14 2.85 -2.48 -2.00
C ILE A 14 2.93 -1.99 -3.45
N CYS A 15 2.15 -0.97 -3.78
CA CYS A 15 2.16 -0.31 -5.10
C CYS A 15 2.27 1.22 -4.97
N LEU A 16 2.66 1.90 -6.05
CA LEU A 16 2.66 3.36 -6.12
C LEU A 16 1.29 3.97 -5.76
N THR A 17 0.20 3.31 -6.16
CA THR A 17 -1.17 3.77 -5.91
C THR A 17 -1.50 3.86 -4.41
N ASP A 18 -0.73 3.21 -3.53
CA ASP A 18 -0.95 3.20 -2.08
C ASP A 18 -0.59 4.50 -1.39
N LEU A 19 0.18 5.35 -2.06
CA LEU A 19 0.57 6.64 -1.51
C LEU A 19 -0.65 7.52 -1.23
N LEU A 20 -1.75 7.41 -2.00
CA LEU A 20 -2.93 8.25 -1.76
C LEU A 20 -3.60 7.93 -0.41
N GLY A 21 -4.01 6.69 -0.19
CA GLY A 21 -4.64 6.22 1.05
C GLY A 21 -3.70 6.34 2.24
N THR A 22 -2.40 6.09 2.03
CA THR A 22 -1.37 6.23 3.07
C THR A 22 -1.15 7.68 3.47
N CYS A 23 -1.02 8.61 2.52
CA CYS A 23 -0.90 10.03 2.82
C CYS A 23 -2.16 10.57 3.50
N ALA A 24 -3.35 10.15 3.05
CA ALA A 24 -4.61 10.50 3.70
C ALA A 24 -4.63 10.05 5.17
N ALA A 25 -4.18 8.82 5.46
CA ALA A 25 -4.04 8.31 6.82
C ALA A 25 -3.02 9.11 7.65
N ILE A 26 -1.88 9.50 7.05
CA ILE A 26 -0.84 10.30 7.72
C ILE A 26 -1.38 11.67 8.16
N VAL A 27 -2.13 12.35 7.28
CA VAL A 27 -2.63 13.71 7.56
C VAL A 27 -4.02 13.72 8.21
N GLY A 28 -4.62 12.57 8.46
CA GLY A 28 -5.97 12.45 9.04
C GLY A 28 -7.09 12.88 8.08
N ALA A 29 -6.85 12.87 6.77
CA ALA A 29 -7.86 13.22 5.77
C ALA A 29 -8.79 12.04 5.47
N LYS A 30 -10.07 12.35 5.21
CA LYS A 30 -11.03 11.38 4.65
C LYS A 30 -11.06 11.51 3.14
N LEU A 31 -10.84 10.40 2.45
CA LEU A 31 -11.03 10.34 1.00
C LEU A 31 -12.51 10.12 0.66
N PRO A 32 -13.01 10.68 -0.45
CA PRO A 32 -14.28 10.25 -1.03
C PRO A 32 -14.27 8.76 -1.36
N ASP A 33 -15.45 8.12 -1.35
CA ASP A 33 -15.60 6.68 -1.60
C ASP A 33 -15.09 6.26 -3.00
N ASN A 34 -15.03 7.20 -3.96
CA ASN A 34 -14.61 6.98 -5.34
C ASN A 34 -13.21 7.54 -5.65
N ALA A 35 -12.41 7.85 -4.64
CA ALA A 35 -11.06 8.39 -4.80
C ALA A 35 -10.01 7.35 -4.38
N GLY A 36 -9.30 6.80 -5.37
CA GLY A 36 -8.22 5.83 -5.14
C GLY A 36 -8.72 4.49 -4.63
N GLU A 37 -9.72 3.92 -5.30
CA GLU A 37 -10.33 2.62 -4.95
C GLU A 37 -9.29 1.48 -4.82
N ASP A 38 -8.19 1.57 -5.59
CA ASP A 38 -7.07 0.61 -5.54
C ASP A 38 -5.98 0.95 -4.49
N SER A 39 -6.17 2.02 -3.73
CA SER A 39 -5.19 2.53 -2.77
C SER A 39 -5.39 1.90 -1.40
N TYR A 40 -4.36 1.26 -0.87
CA TYR A 40 -4.37 0.69 0.47
C TYR A 40 -3.51 1.54 1.41
N ASN A 41 -3.88 1.58 2.68
CA ASN A 41 -3.06 2.21 3.72
C ASN A 41 -1.90 1.29 4.11
N ILE A 42 -0.70 1.59 3.64
CA ILE A 42 0.54 0.84 3.97
C ILE A 42 1.28 1.41 5.18
N LEU A 43 0.74 2.45 5.85
CA LEU A 43 1.38 3.06 7.02
C LEU A 43 1.69 2.05 8.15
N PRO A 44 0.83 1.07 8.49
CA PRO A 44 1.15 0.06 9.49
C PRO A 44 2.42 -0.74 9.17
N ALA A 45 2.62 -1.12 7.90
CA ALA A 45 3.83 -1.81 7.44
C ALA A 45 5.06 -0.91 7.55
N LEU A 46 4.95 0.37 7.16
CA LEU A 46 6.03 1.36 7.30
C LEU A 46 6.42 1.60 8.76
N LEU A 47 5.47 1.53 9.68
CA LEU A 47 5.73 1.67 11.12
C LEU A 47 6.24 0.37 11.78
N GLY A 48 6.46 -0.70 10.99
CA GLY A 48 6.94 -1.98 11.51
C GLY A 48 5.93 -2.72 12.38
N GLN A 49 4.63 -2.48 12.18
CA GLN A 49 3.58 -3.17 12.95
C GLN A 49 3.39 -4.60 12.45
N ASN A 50 3.14 -5.53 13.38
CA ASN A 50 2.77 -6.91 13.03
C ASN A 50 1.38 -6.92 12.39
N LEU A 51 1.31 -7.31 11.13
CA LEU A 51 0.05 -7.47 10.42
C LEU A 51 -0.44 -8.91 10.54
N ASN A 52 -1.69 -9.09 10.96
CA ASN A 52 -2.32 -10.42 11.04
C ASN A 52 -2.66 -11.01 9.66
N LYS A 53 -2.62 -10.18 8.62
CA LYS A 53 -2.87 -10.53 7.22
C LYS A 53 -2.12 -9.56 6.30
N PRO A 54 -1.79 -9.96 5.06
CA PRO A 54 -1.22 -9.05 4.08
C PRO A 54 -2.08 -7.80 3.89
N VAL A 55 -1.45 -6.67 3.52
CA VAL A 55 -2.15 -5.40 3.26
C VAL A 55 -3.24 -5.58 2.20
N ARG A 56 -2.98 -6.41 1.19
CA ARG A 56 -3.89 -6.71 0.07
C ARG A 56 -3.80 -8.17 -0.34
N GLU A 57 -4.79 -8.66 -1.07
CA GLU A 57 -4.76 -10.00 -1.66
C GLU A 57 -3.83 -10.11 -2.88
N ALA A 58 -3.88 -9.12 -3.78
CA ALA A 58 -3.11 -9.11 -5.02
C ALA A 58 -2.97 -7.68 -5.60
N ILE A 59 -2.05 -7.52 -6.56
CA ILE A 59 -1.93 -6.33 -7.42
C ILE A 59 -2.21 -6.75 -8.86
N VAL A 60 -3.03 -5.96 -9.55
CA VAL A 60 -3.12 -5.99 -11.01
C VAL A 60 -2.21 -4.90 -11.57
N HIS A 61 -1.25 -5.29 -12.39
CA HIS A 61 -0.45 -4.35 -13.17
C HIS A 61 -1.08 -4.20 -14.55
N HIS A 62 -1.14 -2.97 -15.04
CA HIS A 62 -1.58 -2.65 -16.39
C HIS A 62 -0.47 -1.86 -17.10
N SER A 63 -0.07 -2.34 -18.27
CA SER A 63 0.88 -1.63 -19.13
C SER A 63 0.17 -0.69 -20.09
N GLY A 64 0.89 0.31 -20.61
CA GLY A 64 0.38 1.17 -21.68
C GLY A 64 0.04 0.41 -22.98
N SER A 65 0.49 -0.83 -23.13
CA SER A 65 0.22 -1.71 -24.28
C SER A 65 -0.94 -2.69 -24.02
N SER A 66 -1.82 -2.41 -23.05
CA SER A 66 -2.97 -3.26 -22.70
C SER A 66 -2.61 -4.67 -22.22
N ILE A 67 -1.40 -4.85 -21.68
CA ILE A 67 -0.98 -6.12 -21.06
C ILE A 67 -1.28 -6.02 -19.57
N PHE A 68 -1.95 -7.04 -19.05
CA PHE A 68 -2.23 -7.20 -17.63
C PHE A 68 -1.36 -8.29 -17.03
N SER A 69 -0.94 -8.09 -15.78
CA SER A 69 -0.35 -9.15 -14.97
C SER A 69 -0.87 -9.09 -13.53
N ILE A 70 -0.81 -10.22 -12.83
CA ILE A 70 -1.24 -10.35 -11.44
C ILE A 70 -0.02 -10.69 -10.60
N ARG A 71 0.19 -9.92 -9.52
CA ARG A 71 1.13 -10.24 -8.45
C ARG A 71 0.33 -10.65 -7.20
N ARG A 72 0.48 -11.90 -6.75
CA ARG A 72 -0.24 -12.47 -5.60
C ARG A 72 0.69 -13.40 -4.82
N GLY A 73 0.60 -13.37 -3.49
CA GLY A 73 1.42 -14.22 -2.61
C GLY A 73 2.53 -13.43 -1.92
N GLN A 74 3.66 -14.08 -1.65
CA GLN A 74 4.93 -13.42 -1.31
C GLN A 74 5.73 -13.18 -2.59
#